data_AF-A0A1F7QWE7-F1
#
_entry.id   AF-A0A1F7QWE7-F1
#
_cell.length_a   1.000
_cell.length_b   1.000
_cell.length_c   1.000
_cell.angle_alpha   90.00
_cell.angle_beta   90.00
_cell.angle_gamma   90.00
#
_symmetry.space_group_name_H-M   'P 1'
#
loop_
_entity.id
_entity.type
_entity.pdbx_description
1 polymer ?
#
loop_
_entity_poly.entity_id
_entity_poly.type
_entity_poly.pdbx_seq_one_letter_code
_entity_poly.pdbx_strand_id
1 'polypeptide(L)'
;MFQLDDKFLQSVGLGDLPADQKQAFLQHTYETLEERVGTRLAESLSEAQLEEFEGFATHNEEKINAWLAEHVPNYAEEEDYKRLAASAPENVPPLVVAAEFASVRWLGINSPNYRDVVAEELNKLRDEIVASKDNIAAAAGDDQPTPQE
;
A
#
# COMPACT_ATOMS: atom_id res chain seq x y z
N MET A 1 7.70 -8.26 8.43
CA MET A 1 7.13 -7.03 7.83
C MET A 1 7.87 -6.83 6.52
N PHE A 2 7.14 -6.81 5.41
CA PHE A 2 7.76 -6.48 4.13
C PHE A 2 7.98 -4.97 4.07
N GLN A 3 9.17 -4.55 3.68
CA GLN A 3 9.51 -3.14 3.57
C GLN A 3 10.18 -2.94 2.20
N LEU A 4 9.70 -1.94 1.47
CA LEU A 4 10.25 -1.55 0.17
C LEU A 4 11.43 -0.60 0.45
N ASP A 5 12.59 -1.22 0.70
CA ASP A 5 13.86 -0.58 1.05
C ASP A 5 15.01 -1.18 0.23
N ASP A 6 16.26 -0.81 0.54
CA ASP A 6 17.46 -1.35 -0.10
C ASP A 6 17.51 -2.90 -0.05
N LYS A 7 17.01 -3.52 1.03
CA LYS A 7 16.89 -4.99 1.11
C LYS A 7 15.96 -5.58 0.04
N PHE A 8 14.86 -4.90 -0.27
CA PHE A 8 13.97 -5.32 -1.35
C PHE A 8 14.70 -5.23 -2.69
N LEU A 9 15.39 -4.10 -2.94
CA LEU A 9 16.18 -3.91 -4.14
C LEU A 9 17.27 -4.97 -4.30
N GLN A 10 17.97 -5.32 -3.23
CA GLN A 10 18.94 -6.42 -3.21
C GLN A 10 18.27 -7.75 -3.58
N SER A 11 17.09 -8.04 -3.02
CA SER A 11 16.35 -9.27 -3.31
C SER A 11 15.89 -9.40 -4.76
N VAL A 12 15.61 -8.28 -5.44
CA VAL A 12 15.26 -8.26 -6.87
C VAL A 12 16.49 -8.05 -7.77
N GLY A 13 17.69 -7.99 -7.19
CA GLY A 13 18.94 -7.79 -7.90
C GLY A 13 19.14 -6.38 -8.47
N LEU A 14 18.46 -5.37 -7.91
CA LEU A 14 18.60 -3.93 -8.19
C LEU A 14 19.40 -3.20 -7.10
N GLY A 15 20.05 -3.94 -6.20
CA GLY A 15 20.84 -3.40 -5.09
C GLY A 15 22.09 -2.61 -5.53
N ASP A 16 22.55 -2.75 -6.77
CA ASP A 16 23.72 -2.04 -7.29
C ASP A 16 23.37 -0.71 -7.99
N LEU A 17 22.08 -0.39 -8.11
CA LEU A 17 21.65 0.85 -8.76
C LEU A 17 22.13 2.10 -7.97
N PRO A 18 22.37 3.23 -8.66
CA PRO A 18 22.67 4.49 -7.99
C PRO A 18 21.47 4.95 -7.14
N ALA A 19 21.75 5.70 -6.07
CA ALA A 19 20.76 6.10 -5.07
C ALA A 19 19.51 6.76 -5.67
N ASP A 20 19.68 7.66 -6.63
CA ASP A 20 18.56 8.33 -7.31
C ASP A 20 17.65 7.35 -8.05
N GLN A 21 18.22 6.34 -8.72
CA GLN A 21 17.46 5.31 -9.42
C GLN A 21 16.79 4.34 -8.45
N LYS A 22 17.47 3.98 -7.36
CA LYS A 22 16.88 3.18 -6.28
C LYS A 22 15.64 3.87 -5.71
N GLN A 23 15.75 5.15 -5.38
CA GLN A 23 14.65 5.92 -4.83
C GLN A 23 13.49 6.04 -5.83
N ALA A 24 13.77 6.36 -7.09
CA ALA A 24 12.74 6.43 -8.13
C ALA A 24 12.04 5.08 -8.32
N PHE A 25 12.79 3.98 -8.31
CA PHE A 25 12.25 2.64 -8.43
C PHE A 25 11.39 2.24 -7.22
N LEU A 26 11.88 2.50 -6.02
CA LEU A 26 11.12 2.24 -4.79
C LEU A 26 9.81 3.03 -4.78
N GLN A 27 9.86 4.32 -5.11
CA GLN A 27 8.68 5.18 -5.22
C GLN A 27 7.66 4.59 -6.20
N HIS A 28 8.10 4.26 -7.42
CA HIS A 28 7.22 3.66 -8.42
C HIS A 28 6.65 2.31 -7.97
N THR A 29 7.45 1.50 -7.25
CA THR A 29 7.01 0.21 -6.71
C THR A 29 5.97 0.40 -5.61
N TYR A 30 6.11 1.43 -4.76
CA TYR A 30 5.11 1.82 -3.76
C TYR A 30 3.79 2.22 -4.42
N GLU A 31 3.82 3.15 -5.38
CA GLU A 31 2.63 3.61 -6.09
C GLU A 31 1.91 2.44 -6.78
N THR A 32 2.67 1.57 -7.44
CA THR A 32 2.12 0.38 -8.12
C THR A 32 1.48 -0.59 -7.11
N LEU A 33 2.14 -0.81 -5.96
CA LEU A 33 1.62 -1.66 -4.90
C LEU A 33 0.32 -1.08 -4.34
N GLU A 34 0.26 0.22 -4.08
CA GLU A 34 -0.92 0.91 -3.58
C GLU A 34 -2.10 0.79 -4.54
N GLU A 35 -1.89 1.01 -5.85
CA GLU A 35 -2.93 0.82 -6.87
C GLU A 35 -3.45 -0.63 -6.91
N ARG A 36 -2.55 -1.61 -6.91
CA ARG A 36 -2.91 -3.04 -6.96
C ARG A 36 -3.66 -3.49 -5.73
N VAL A 37 -3.14 -3.14 -4.55
CA VAL A 37 -3.79 -3.44 -3.27
C VAL A 37 -5.14 -2.75 -3.20
N GLY A 38 -5.25 -1.48 -3.61
CA GLY A 38 -6.52 -0.75 -3.64
C GLY A 38 -7.54 -1.41 -4.55
N THR A 39 -7.13 -1.81 -5.76
CA THR A 39 -8.00 -2.53 -6.70
C THR A 39 -8.44 -3.87 -6.13
N ARG A 40 -7.51 -4.67 -5.59
CA ARG A 40 -7.82 -6.00 -5.07
C ARG A 40 -8.68 -5.95 -3.82
N LEU A 41 -8.45 -4.95 -2.98
CA LEU A 41 -9.27 -4.64 -1.83
C LEU A 41 -10.68 -4.29 -2.31
N ALA A 42 -10.81 -3.39 -3.30
CA ALA A 42 -12.10 -3.00 -3.84
C ALA A 42 -12.91 -4.17 -4.42
N GLU A 43 -12.26 -5.12 -5.10
CA GLU A 43 -12.91 -6.34 -5.60
C GLU A 43 -13.47 -7.24 -4.49
N SER A 44 -12.89 -7.19 -3.29
CA SER A 44 -13.33 -7.98 -2.14
C SER A 44 -14.43 -7.31 -1.31
N LEU A 45 -14.68 -6.03 -1.56
CA LEU A 45 -15.60 -5.19 -0.82
C LEU A 45 -16.91 -4.99 -1.60
N SER A 46 -18.00 -4.80 -0.87
CA SER A 46 -19.29 -4.43 -1.45
C SER A 46 -19.31 -2.94 -1.83
N GLU A 47 -20.23 -2.54 -2.72
CA GLU A 47 -20.39 -1.12 -3.12
C GLU A 47 -20.61 -0.18 -1.93
N ALA A 48 -21.40 -0.60 -0.93
CA ALA A 48 -21.60 0.17 0.30
C ALA A 48 -20.29 0.34 1.11
N GLN A 49 -19.52 -0.74 1.23
CA GLN A 49 -18.22 -0.74 1.93
C GLN A 49 -17.20 0.15 1.23
N LEU A 50 -17.19 0.15 -0.10
CA LEU A 50 -16.38 1.05 -0.90
C LEU A 50 -16.75 2.52 -0.67
N GLU A 51 -18.05 2.82 -0.64
CA GLU A 51 -18.55 4.17 -0.39
C GLU A 51 -18.18 4.68 1.02
N GLU A 52 -18.22 3.80 2.03
CA GLU A 52 -17.72 4.10 3.38
C GLU A 52 -16.23 4.39 3.36
N PHE A 53 -15.45 3.52 2.70
CA PHE A 53 -14.00 3.64 2.62
C PHE A 53 -13.55 4.93 1.92
N GLU A 54 -14.21 5.28 0.82
CA GLU A 54 -14.00 6.54 0.11
C GLU A 54 -14.31 7.75 1.02
N GLY A 55 -15.29 7.63 1.90
CA GLY A 55 -15.58 8.64 2.91
C GLY A 55 -14.39 8.94 3.83
N PHE A 56 -13.67 7.92 4.27
CA PHE A 56 -12.44 8.11 5.05
C PHE A 56 -11.32 8.72 4.21
N ALA A 57 -11.09 8.19 3.00
CA ALA A 57 -10.02 8.65 2.11
C ALA A 57 -10.18 10.11 1.65
N THR A 58 -11.43 10.56 1.46
CA THR A 58 -11.76 11.94 1.08
C THR A 58 -11.91 12.87 2.29
N HIS A 59 -11.70 12.36 3.50
CA HIS A 59 -11.94 13.07 4.75
C HIS A 59 -13.34 13.68 4.84
N ASN A 60 -14.36 12.95 4.36
CA ASN A 60 -15.75 13.38 4.40
C ASN A 60 -16.28 13.33 5.84
N GLU A 61 -16.42 14.50 6.47
CA GLU A 61 -16.85 14.64 7.86
C GLU A 61 -18.16 13.92 8.18
N GLU A 62 -19.15 14.01 7.30
CA GLU A 62 -20.46 13.39 7.52
C GLU A 62 -20.35 11.86 7.55
N LYS A 63 -19.67 11.27 6.56
CA LYS A 63 -19.44 9.82 6.49
C LYS A 63 -18.60 9.31 7.66
N ILE A 64 -17.52 10.02 8.00
CA ILE A 64 -16.65 9.67 9.13
C ILE A 64 -17.44 9.68 10.44
N ASN A 65 -18.17 10.76 10.71
CA ASN A 65 -18.93 10.90 11.95
C ASN A 65 -20.08 9.90 12.03
N ALA A 66 -20.79 9.64 10.93
CA ALA A 66 -21.84 8.64 10.88
C ALA A 66 -21.30 7.24 11.21
N TRP A 67 -20.20 6.85 10.57
CA TRP A 67 -19.57 5.55 10.81
C TRP A 67 -19.05 5.42 12.24
N LEU A 68 -18.36 6.44 12.75
CA LEU A 68 -17.87 6.46 14.13
C LEU A 68 -19.03 6.41 15.13
N ALA A 69 -20.12 7.15 14.92
CA ALA A 69 -21.27 7.11 15.80
C ALA A 69 -21.93 5.72 15.84
N GLU A 70 -21.94 5.00 14.72
CA GLU A 70 -22.54 3.67 14.62
C GLU A 70 -21.64 2.56 15.20
N HIS A 71 -20.34 2.57 14.87
CA HIS A 71 -19.43 1.49 15.22
C HIS A 71 -18.58 1.76 16.46
N VAL A 72 -18.22 3.02 16.72
CA VAL A 72 -17.32 3.43 17.80
C VAL A 72 -17.78 4.76 18.44
N PRO A 73 -18.98 4.80 19.06
CA PRO A 73 -19.60 6.06 19.51
C PRO A 73 -18.75 6.86 20.50
N ASN A 74 -17.87 6.20 21.24
CA ASN A 74 -16.93 6.81 22.19
C ASN A 74 -15.49 6.78 21.70
N TYR A 75 -15.25 6.88 20.38
CA TYR A 75 -13.91 6.81 19.80
C TYR A 75 -12.92 7.80 20.43
N ALA A 76 -13.39 8.98 20.84
CA ALA A 76 -12.57 9.99 21.50
C ALA A 76 -12.00 9.53 22.85
N GLU A 77 -12.64 8.56 23.50
CA GLU A 77 -12.19 7.98 24.76
C GLU A 77 -11.24 6.79 24.57
N GLU A 78 -11.20 6.19 23.38
CA GLU A 78 -10.35 5.05 23.07
C GLU A 78 -8.87 5.41 23.25
N GLU A 79 -8.11 4.53 23.89
CA GLU A 79 -6.67 4.74 24.07
C GLU A 79 -5.94 4.80 22.72
N ASP A 80 -6.38 4.02 21.73
CA ASP A 80 -5.81 4.03 20.39
C ASP A 80 -5.98 5.38 19.69
N TYR A 81 -7.17 5.99 19.78
CA TYR A 81 -7.42 7.32 19.22
C TYR A 81 -6.59 8.39 19.95
N LYS A 82 -6.56 8.35 21.29
CA LYS A 82 -5.75 9.30 22.09
C LYS A 82 -4.27 9.21 21.75
N ARG A 83 -3.74 7.99 21.56
CA ARG A 83 -2.37 7.76 21.11
C ARG A 83 -2.14 8.33 19.71
N LEU A 84 -3.05 8.07 18.78
CA LEU A 84 -2.97 8.57 17.41
C LEU A 84 -2.97 10.10 17.38
N ALA A 85 -3.93 10.73 18.06
CA ALA A 85 -4.04 12.18 18.19
C ALA A 85 -2.81 12.80 18.85
N ALA A 86 -2.22 12.15 19.86
CA ALA A 86 -0.99 12.63 20.50
C ALA A 86 0.26 12.48 19.60
N SER A 87 0.27 11.53 18.67
CA SER A 87 1.34 11.34 17.69
C SER A 87 1.18 12.19 16.43
N ALA A 88 -0.02 12.74 16.20
CA ALA A 88 -0.32 13.54 15.03
C ALA A 88 0.43 14.89 15.08
N PRO A 89 0.95 15.39 13.95
CA PRO A 89 1.53 16.72 13.87
C PRO A 89 0.53 17.82 14.23
N GLU A 90 0.99 18.95 14.81
CA GLU A 90 0.13 20.06 15.23
C GLU A 90 -0.74 20.67 14.10
N ASN A 91 -0.34 20.50 12.84
CA ASN A 91 -1.07 21.02 11.67
C ASN A 91 -2.12 20.04 11.11
N VAL A 92 -2.25 18.85 11.68
CA VAL A 92 -3.24 17.87 11.24
C VAL A 92 -4.57 18.16 11.93
N PRO A 93 -5.66 18.41 11.18
CA PRO A 93 -6.95 18.69 11.80
C PRO A 93 -7.50 17.43 12.49
N PRO A 94 -8.26 17.57 13.59
CA PRO A 94 -8.81 16.43 14.34
C PRO A 94 -9.64 15.47 13.49
N LEU A 95 -10.30 15.99 12.44
CA LEU A 95 -11.06 15.21 11.49
C LEU A 95 -10.18 14.20 10.73
N VAL A 96 -8.97 14.59 10.32
CA VAL A 96 -8.04 13.68 9.63
C VAL A 96 -7.59 12.59 10.57
N VAL A 97 -7.28 12.92 11.83
CA VAL A 97 -6.96 11.92 12.86
C VAL A 97 -8.12 10.96 13.10
N ALA A 98 -9.36 11.47 13.15
CA ALA A 98 -10.56 10.66 13.28
C ALA A 98 -10.77 9.75 12.06
N ALA A 99 -10.52 10.25 10.84
CA ALA A 99 -10.58 9.49 9.61
C ALA A 99 -9.56 8.35 9.59
N GLU A 100 -8.31 8.61 10.00
CA GLU A 100 -7.26 7.57 10.11
C GLU A 100 -7.62 6.52 11.16
N PHE A 101 -8.13 6.94 12.32
CA PHE A 101 -8.59 6.00 13.33
C PHE A 101 -9.74 5.13 12.81
N ALA A 102 -10.74 5.77 12.16
CA ALA A 102 -11.88 5.09 11.58
C ALA A 102 -11.47 4.10 10.50
N SER A 103 -10.59 4.49 9.57
CA SER A 103 -10.13 3.62 8.47
C SER A 103 -9.40 2.38 8.99
N VAL A 104 -8.56 2.51 10.02
CA VAL A 104 -7.87 1.37 10.65
C VAL A 104 -8.87 0.41 11.32
N ARG A 105 -9.87 0.94 12.04
CA ARG A 105 -10.91 0.12 12.67
C ARG A 105 -11.80 -0.55 11.62
N TRP A 106 -12.16 0.19 10.58
CA TRP A 106 -12.96 -0.28 9.46
C TRP A 106 -12.26 -1.44 8.73
N LEU A 107 -10.95 -1.32 8.45
CA LEU A 107 -10.16 -2.39 7.84
C LEU A 107 -10.10 -3.64 8.73
N GLY A 108 -10.01 -3.47 10.05
CA GLY A 108 -10.05 -4.59 10.99
C GLY A 108 -11.37 -5.38 10.96
N ILE A 109 -12.48 -4.70 10.64
CA ILE A 109 -13.82 -5.31 10.57
C ILE A 109 -14.07 -5.91 9.19
N ASN A 110 -13.79 -5.15 8.12
CA ASN A 110 -14.20 -5.47 6.76
C ASN A 110 -13.11 -6.18 5.95
N SER A 111 -11.84 -6.07 6.35
CA SER A 111 -10.71 -6.64 5.61
C SER A 111 -9.66 -7.25 6.57
N PRO A 112 -10.04 -8.28 7.33
CA PRO A 112 -9.11 -8.97 8.24
C PRO A 112 -7.90 -9.56 7.49
N ASN A 113 -8.08 -9.93 6.22
CA ASN A 113 -7.03 -10.43 5.33
C ASN A 113 -6.27 -9.32 4.58
N TYR A 114 -6.49 -8.03 4.89
CA TYR A 114 -5.82 -6.92 4.19
C TYR A 114 -4.30 -7.08 4.18
N ARG A 115 -3.73 -7.52 5.31
CA ARG A 115 -2.29 -7.77 5.43
C ARG A 115 -1.80 -8.89 4.50
N ASP A 116 -2.61 -9.93 4.33
CA ASP A 116 -2.32 -11.04 3.42
C ASP A 116 -2.42 -10.58 1.96
N VAL A 117 -3.41 -9.75 1.62
CA VAL A 117 -3.54 -9.16 0.28
C VAL A 117 -2.32 -8.31 -0.07
N VAL A 118 -1.89 -7.41 0.84
CA VAL A 118 -0.68 -6.60 0.66
C VAL A 118 0.55 -7.48 0.48
N ALA A 119 0.69 -8.52 1.29
CA ALA A 119 1.83 -9.44 1.19
C ALA A 119 1.82 -10.22 -0.14
N GLU A 120 0.64 -10.66 -0.59
CA GLU A 120 0.48 -11.38 -1.86
C GLU A 120 0.82 -10.49 -3.05
N GLU A 121 0.26 -9.29 -3.13
CA GLU A 121 0.52 -8.34 -4.23
C GLU A 121 1.98 -7.90 -4.28
N LEU A 122 2.61 -7.70 -3.12
CA LEU A 122 4.03 -7.37 -3.07
C LEU A 122 4.91 -8.54 -3.52
N ASN A 123 4.56 -9.79 -3.19
CA ASN A 123 5.30 -10.95 -3.67
C ASN A 123 5.17 -11.08 -5.19
N LYS A 124 3.95 -10.94 -5.74
CA LYS A 124 3.73 -10.91 -7.20
C LYS A 124 4.57 -9.83 -7.87
N LEU A 125 4.57 -8.62 -7.33
CA LEU A 125 5.35 -7.50 -7.87
C LEU A 125 6.85 -7.80 -7.84
N ARG A 126 7.36 -8.42 -6.76
CA ARG A 126 8.75 -8.88 -6.68
C ARG A 126 9.06 -9.86 -7.81
N ASP A 127 8.24 -10.88 -7.98
CA ASP A 127 8.45 -11.93 -9.00
C ASP A 127 8.40 -11.35 -10.42
N GLU A 128 7.50 -10.41 -10.68
CA GLU A 128 7.40 -9.68 -11.96
C GLU A 128 8.64 -8.82 -12.25
N ILE A 129 9.19 -8.14 -11.24
CA ILE A 129 10.41 -7.34 -11.39
C ILE A 129 11.60 -8.25 -11.73
N VAL A 130 11.74 -9.37 -11.01
CA VAL A 130 12.80 -10.36 -11.27
C VAL A 130 12.66 -10.97 -12.66
N ALA A 131 11.45 -11.36 -13.05
CA ALA A 131 11.17 -11.92 -14.37
C ALA A 131 11.43 -10.91 -15.49
N SER A 132 11.01 -9.66 -15.31
CA SER A 132 11.29 -8.56 -16.25
C SER A 132 12.78 -8.36 -16.47
N LYS A 133 13.59 -8.42 -15.40
CA LYS A 133 15.04 -8.34 -15.48
C LYS A 133 15.67 -9.51 -16.24
N ASP A 134 15.23 -10.73 -15.97
CA ASP A 134 15.73 -11.94 -16.66
C ASP A 134 15.44 -11.89 -18.16
N ASN A 135 14.24 -11.42 -18.55
CA ASN A 135 13.88 -11.23 -19.95
C ASN A 135 14.73 -10.16 -20.65
N ILE A 136 15.06 -9.06 -19.99
CA ILE A 136 15.96 -8.03 -20.54
C ILE A 136 17.37 -8.60 -20.72
N ALA A 137 17.87 -9.37 -19.75
CA ALA A 137 19.19 -9.99 -19.83
C ALA A 137 19.25 -11.10 -20.91
N ALA A 138 18.19 -11.90 -21.04
CA ALA A 138 18.07 -12.93 -22.07
C ALA A 138 17.96 -12.33 -23.47
N ALA A 139 17.18 -11.25 -23.65
CA ALA A 139 17.07 -10.54 -24.92
C ALA A 139 18.37 -9.81 -25.31
N ALA A 140 19.18 -9.37 -24.34
CA ALA A 140 20.49 -8.78 -24.59
C ALA A 140 21.61 -9.82 -24.80
N GLY A 141 21.35 -11.10 -24.50
CA GLY A 141 22.28 -12.23 -24.66
C GLY A 141 22.19 -12.94 -26.01
N ASP A 142 21.16 -12.66 -26.81
CA ASP A 142 20.95 -13.24 -28.15
C ASP A 142 21.43 -12.29 -29.27
N ASP A 143 22.67 -11.80 -29.15
CA ASP A 143 23.45 -11.26 -30.28
C ASP A 143 24.75 -12.08 -30.37
N GLN A 144 24.60 -13.39 -30.59
CA GLN A 144 25.72 -14.22 -31.04
C GLN A 144 25.79 -14.13 -32.57
N PRO A 145 26.87 -13.61 -33.17
CA PRO A 145 27.09 -13.76 -34.60
C PRO A 145 27.26 -15.25 -34.89
N THR A 146 26.36 -15.81 -35.69
CA THR A 146 26.49 -17.14 -36.27
C THR A 146 27.80 -17.20 -37.05
N PRO A 147 28.75 -18.10 -36.71
CA PRO A 147 29.88 -18.36 -37.57
C PRO A 147 29.35 -19.05 -38.83
N GLN A 148 29.59 -18.42 -39.98
CA GLN A 148 29.35 -19.02 -41.29
C GLN A 148 30.34 -20.18 -41.48
N GLU A 149 29.81 -21.38 -41.78
CA GLU A 149 30.53 -22.46 -42.48
C GLU A 149 30.05 -22.58 -43.92
#